data_AF-A0A094FIH5-F1
#
_entry.id   AF-A0A094FIH5-F1
#
_cell.length_a   1.000
_cell.length_b   1.000
_cell.length_c   1.000
_cell.angle_alpha   90.00
_cell.angle_beta   90.00
_cell.angle_gamma   90.00
#
_symmetry.space_group_name_H-M   'P 1'
#
loop_
_entity.id
_entity.type
_entity.pdbx_description
1 polymer ?
#
loop_
_entity_poly.entity_id
_entity_poly.type
_entity_poly.pdbx_seq_one_letter_code
_entity_poly.pdbx_strand_id
1 'polypeptide(L)'
;MNNVAESLRLQGKYEEAEAMHLQTLKLKERVLGKDHPDTLASMNNLAVALEKRGKCAEVEAMHRQTLQLRETVLGKDHPSTLTSMNNLAVALRLQG
;
A
#
# COMPACT_ATOMS: atom_id res chain seq x y z
N MET A 1 -19.12 -3.01 0.63
CA MET A 1 -18.84 -4.05 1.64
C MET A 1 -17.67 -3.60 2.48
N ASN A 2 -17.86 -3.40 3.79
CA ASN A 2 -16.76 -3.10 4.69
C ASN A 2 -15.84 -4.33 4.72
N ASN A 3 -14.60 -4.14 4.25
CA ASN A 3 -13.57 -5.17 4.22
C ASN A 3 -13.30 -5.63 5.67
N VAL A 4 -13.19 -6.93 5.91
CA VAL A 4 -12.86 -7.50 7.23
C VAL A 4 -11.60 -6.84 7.82
N ALA A 5 -10.64 -6.49 6.97
CA ALA A 5 -9.44 -5.76 7.38
C ALA A 5 -9.73 -4.33 7.90
N GLU A 6 -10.73 -3.64 7.35
CA GLU A 6 -11.21 -2.33 7.82
C GLU A 6 -11.84 -2.46 9.22
N SER A 7 -12.60 -3.53 9.45
CA SER A 7 -13.22 -3.83 10.75
C SER A 7 -12.18 -4.18 11.82
N LEU A 8 -11.16 -4.98 11.47
CA LEU A 8 -10.05 -5.32 12.35
C LEU A 8 -9.22 -4.08 12.73
N ARG A 9 -9.02 -3.15 11.78
CA ARG A 9 -8.40 -1.85 12.04
C ARG A 9 -9.18 -1.03 13.07
N LEU A 10 -10.51 -0.96 12.95
CA LEU A 10 -11.36 -0.24 13.90
C LEU A 10 -11.38 -0.87 15.30
N GLN A 11 -11.08 -2.16 15.41
CA GLN A 11 -10.96 -2.89 16.68
C GLN A 11 -9.55 -2.84 17.28
N GLY A 12 -8.60 -2.11 16.66
CA GLY A 12 -7.22 -2.02 17.13
C GLY A 12 -6.37 -3.28 16.86
N LYS A 13 -6.88 -4.24 16.08
CA LYS A 13 -6.17 -5.46 15.68
C LYS A 13 -5.32 -5.22 14.43
N TYR A 14 -4.33 -4.33 14.57
CA TYR A 14 -3.55 -3.84 13.44
C TYR A 14 -2.70 -4.93 12.76
N GLU A 15 -2.22 -5.93 13.50
CA GLU A 15 -1.44 -7.06 12.95
C GLU A 15 -2.28 -7.96 12.04
N GLU A 16 -3.48 -8.32 12.48
CA GLU A 16 -4.40 -9.14 11.69
C GLU A 16 -4.89 -8.36 10.46
N ALA A 17 -5.16 -7.06 10.60
CA ALA A 17 -5.52 -6.18 9.50
C ALA A 17 -4.38 -6.07 8.47
N GLU A 18 -3.13 -5.89 8.93
CA GLU A 18 -1.93 -5.81 8.10
C GLU A 18 -1.70 -7.11 7.30
N ALA A 19 -1.74 -8.26 7.97
CA ALA A 19 -1.59 -9.56 7.33
C ALA A 19 -2.67 -9.79 6.26
N MET A 20 -3.91 -9.39 6.56
CA MET A 20 -5.04 -9.53 5.63
C MET A 20 -4.93 -8.57 4.44
N HIS A 21 -4.47 -7.34 4.66
CA HIS A 21 -4.18 -6.38 3.59
C HIS A 21 -3.03 -6.85 2.70
N LEU A 22 -1.96 -7.42 3.27
CA LEU A 22 -0.85 -8.03 2.53
C LEU A 22 -1.29 -9.22 1.67
N GLN A 23 -2.10 -10.13 2.22
CA GLN A 23 -2.64 -11.25 1.45
C GLN A 23 -3.56 -10.78 0.32
N THR A 24 -4.44 -9.82 0.60
CA THR A 24 -5.34 -9.24 -0.40
C THR A 24 -4.54 -8.57 -1.51
N LEU A 25 -3.48 -7.84 -1.16
CA LEU A 25 -2.60 -7.19 -2.11
C LEU A 25 -1.95 -8.22 -3.04
N LYS A 26 -1.30 -9.26 -2.49
CA LYS A 26 -0.67 -10.32 -3.30
C LYS A 26 -1.65 -11.03 -4.23
N LEU A 27 -2.89 -11.26 -3.77
CA LEU A 27 -3.92 -11.90 -4.58
C LEU A 27 -4.35 -10.99 -5.74
N LYS A 28 -4.59 -9.70 -5.45
CA LYS A 28 -4.96 -8.71 -6.46
C LYS A 28 -3.84 -8.43 -7.45
N GLU A 29 -2.59 -8.37 -7.00
CA GLU A 29 -1.41 -8.28 -7.88
C GLU A 29 -1.35 -9.47 -8.85
N ARG A 30 -1.69 -10.67 -8.40
CA ARG A 30 -1.70 -11.87 -9.24
C ARG A 30 -2.88 -11.93 -10.20
N VAL A 31 -4.07 -11.55 -9.75
CA VAL A 31 -5.32 -11.71 -10.52
C VAL A 31 -5.57 -10.52 -11.45
N LEU A 32 -5.38 -9.31 -10.96
CA LEU A 32 -5.73 -8.07 -11.64
C LEU A 32 -4.50 -7.34 -12.20
N GLY A 33 -3.30 -7.74 -11.76
CA GLY A 33 -2.08 -7.02 -12.03
C GLY A 33 -1.81 -5.94 -10.99
N LYS A 34 -0.56 -5.50 -10.96
CA LYS A 34 -0.03 -4.52 -9.99
C LYS A 34 -0.57 -3.11 -10.18
N ASP A 35 -1.15 -2.86 -11.36
CA ASP A 35 -1.56 -1.54 -11.82
C ASP A 35 -3.08 -1.35 -11.80
N HIS A 36 -3.83 -2.39 -11.44
CA HIS A 36 -5.27 -2.33 -11.35
C HIS A 36 -5.71 -1.42 -10.19
N PRO A 37 -6.72 -0.54 -10.38
CA PRO A 37 -7.19 0.40 -9.35
C PRO A 37 -7.48 -0.26 -7.99
N ASP A 38 -8.07 -1.46 -8.00
CA ASP A 38 -8.35 -2.20 -6.76
C ASP A 38 -7.09 -2.72 -6.05
N THR A 39 -6.04 -3.04 -6.80
CA THR A 39 -4.73 -3.37 -6.24
C THR A 39 -4.14 -2.13 -5.56
N LEU A 40 -4.23 -0.97 -6.22
CA LEU A 40 -3.78 0.32 -5.68
C LEU A 40 -4.49 0.71 -4.39
N ALA A 41 -5.82 0.56 -4.36
CA ALA A 41 -6.62 0.85 -3.17
C ALA A 41 -6.22 -0.03 -1.98
N SER A 42 -5.90 -1.31 -2.23
CA SER A 42 -5.39 -2.22 -1.20
C SER A 42 -4.01 -1.84 -0.67
N MET A 43 -3.13 -1.28 -1.51
CA MET A 43 -1.84 -0.75 -1.06
C MET A 43 -2.01 0.46 -0.15
N ASN A 44 -2.93 1.37 -0.50
CA ASN A 44 -3.21 2.55 0.30
C ASN A 44 -3.72 2.19 1.70
N ASN A 45 -4.63 1.20 1.79
CA ASN A 45 -5.16 0.75 3.07
C ASN A 45 -4.08 0.07 3.95
N LEU A 46 -3.15 -0.65 3.34
CA LEU A 46 -2.01 -1.25 4.04
C LEU A 46 -1.07 -0.18 4.60
N ALA A 47 -0.78 0.87 3.83
CA ALA A 47 0.06 1.99 4.27
C ALA A 47 -0.55 2.72 5.48
N VAL A 48 -1.86 3.00 5.46
CA VAL A 48 -2.58 3.60 6.58
C VAL A 48 -2.55 2.71 7.83
N ALA A 49 -2.67 1.38 7.66
CA ALA A 49 -2.59 0.44 8.77
C ALA A 49 -1.21 0.43 9.43
N LEU A 50 -0.14 0.48 8.63
CA LEU A 50 1.24 0.50 9.11
C LEU A 50 1.64 1.85 9.74
N GLU A 51 1.14 2.98 9.21
CA GLU A 51 1.32 4.32 9.79
C GLU A 51 0.78 4.37 11.22
N LYS A 52 -0.41 3.80 11.46
CA LYS A 52 -1.02 3.74 12.80
C LYS A 52 -0.23 2.89 13.81
N ARG A 53 0.71 2.05 13.35
CA ARG A 53 1.61 1.28 14.20
C ARG A 53 2.97 1.97 14.44
N GLY A 54 3.23 3.13 13.85
CA GLY A 54 4.53 3.79 13.93
C GLY A 54 5.65 3.06 13.17
N LYS A 55 5.30 2.12 12.27
CA LYS A 55 6.24 1.35 11.46
C LYS A 55 6.63 2.08 10.17
N CYS A 56 7.06 3.34 10.28
CA CYS A 56 7.32 4.19 9.10
C CYS A 56 8.39 3.61 8.15
N ALA A 57 9.39 2.90 8.68
CA ALA A 57 10.44 2.27 7.88
C ALA A 57 9.93 1.12 6.98
N GLU A 58 8.99 0.30 7.46
CA GLU A 58 8.39 -0.78 6.65
C GLU A 58 7.48 -0.20 5.54
N VAL A 59 6.78 0.89 5.83
CA VAL A 59 5.96 1.64 4.85
C VAL A 59 6.82 2.23 3.75
N GLU A 60 7.92 2.90 4.11
CA GLU A 60 8.85 3.49 3.17
C GLU A 60 9.44 2.42 2.23
N ALA A 61 9.92 1.30 2.79
CA ALA A 61 10.49 0.21 2.02
C ALA A 61 9.49 -0.35 1.00
N MET A 62 8.24 -0.54 1.41
CA MET A 62 7.17 -1.05 0.56
C MET A 62 6.81 -0.06 -0.57
N HIS A 63 6.69 1.24 -0.26
CA HIS A 63 6.43 2.26 -1.28
C HIS A 63 7.59 2.41 -2.26
N ARG A 64 8.85 2.33 -1.80
CA ARG A 64 10.03 2.33 -2.68
C ARG A 64 10.03 1.15 -3.64
N GLN A 65 9.81 -0.07 -3.15
CA GLN A 65 9.74 -1.26 -4.01
C GLN A 65 8.62 -1.13 -5.04
N THR A 66 7.46 -0.63 -4.63
CA THR A 66 6.32 -0.42 -5.53
C THR A 66 6.64 0.59 -6.62
N LEU A 67 7.25 1.73 -6.24
CA LEU A 67 7.63 2.78 -7.17
C LEU A 67 8.62 2.25 -8.21
N GLN A 68 9.68 1.57 -7.76
CA GLN A 68 10.73 1.04 -8.62
C GLN A 68 10.17 0.04 -9.65
N LEU A 69 9.24 -0.79 -9.21
CA LEU A 69 8.60 -1.76 -10.10
C LEU A 69 7.69 -1.08 -11.13
N ARG A 70 6.94 -0.03 -10.75
CA ARG A 70 6.11 0.74 -11.67
C ARG A 70 6.92 1.58 -12.64
N GLU A 71 8.02 2.20 -12.21
CA GLU A 71 8.95 2.87 -13.11
C GLU A 71 9.49 1.91 -14.17
N THR A 72 9.79 0.66 -13.79
CA THR A 72 10.31 -0.37 -14.70
C THR A 72 9.25 -0.87 -15.68
N VAL A 73 8.00 -1.08 -15.22
CA VAL A 73 6.94 -1.69 -16.03
C VAL A 73 6.19 -0.67 -16.88
N LEU A 74 5.91 0.51 -16.32
CA LEU A 74 5.00 1.51 -16.91
C LEU A 74 5.72 2.78 -17.36
N GLY A 75 6.96 3.00 -16.90
CA GLY A 75 7.67 4.25 -17.09
C GLY A 75 7.34 5.30 -16.02
N LYS A 76 8.16 6.36 -16.00
CA LYS A 76 8.16 7.40 -14.96
C LYS A 76 6.94 8.32 -15.01
N ASP A 77 6.48 8.62 -16.21
CA ASP A 77 5.37 9.57 -16.45
C ASP A 77 3.99 8.92 -16.36
N HIS A 78 3.94 7.59 -16.15
CA HIS A 78 2.67 6.90 -16.05
C HIS A 78 1.91 7.37 -14.79
N PRO A 79 0.59 7.64 -14.87
CA PRO A 79 -0.21 8.11 -13.74
C PRO A 79 -0.08 7.26 -12.47
N SER A 80 0.02 5.93 -12.62
CA SER A 80 0.22 4.99 -11.51
C SER A 80 1.60 5.09 -10.86
N THR A 81 2.64 5.46 -11.61
CA THR A 81 3.99 5.72 -11.10
C THR A 81 4.01 7.02 -10.32
N LEU A 82 3.41 8.09 -10.86
CA LEU A 82 3.24 9.37 -10.17
C LEU A 82 2.45 9.24 -8.86
N THR A 83 1.40 8.41 -8.86
CA THR A 83 0.65 8.09 -7.64
C THR A 83 1.52 7.38 -6.59
N SER A 84 2.38 6.43 -7.01
CA SER A 84 3.36 5.80 -6.11
C SER A 84 4.37 6.80 -5.54
N MET A 85 4.84 7.75 -6.36
CA MET A 85 5.74 8.81 -5.90
C MET A 85 5.06 9.69 -4.84
N ASN A 86 3.80 10.06 -5.06
CA ASN A 86 3.00 10.82 -4.10
C ASN A 86 2.83 10.06 -2.77
N ASN A 87 2.55 8.76 -2.84
CA ASN A 87 2.37 7.93 -1.63
C ASN A 87 3.68 7.76 -0.85
N LEU A 88 4.82 7.59 -1.54
CA LEU A 88 6.14 7.58 -0.91
C LEU A 88 6.46 8.93 -0.26
N ALA A 89 6.12 10.05 -0.90
CA ALA A 89 6.33 11.38 -0.34
C ALA A 89 5.49 11.62 0.92
N VAL A 90 4.25 11.13 0.97
CA VAL A 90 3.40 11.20 2.17
C VAL A 90 4.01 10.36 3.30
N ALA A 91 4.48 9.14 3.02
CA ALA A 91 5.12 8.28 4.00
C ALA A 91 6.39 8.92 4.61
N LEU A 92 7.24 9.51 3.78
CA LEU A 92 8.45 10.21 4.22
C LEU A 92 8.13 11.45 5.07
N ARG A 93 7.05 12.18 4.75
CA ARG A 93 6.61 13.34 5.52
C ARG A 93 6.11 12.97 6.92
N LEU A 94 5.54 11.78 7.09
CA LEU A 94 5.06 11.29 8.38
C LEU A 94 6.18 10.77 9.29
N GLN A 95 7.41 10.68 8.76
CA GLN A 95 8.58 10.15 9.45
C GLN A 95 9.50 11.24 10.01
N GLY A 96 9.24 12.53 9.70
CA GLY A 96 9.90 13.71 10.27
C GLY A 96 8.98 14.47 11.20
#